data_AF-A0A074MDV6-F1
#
_entry.id   AF-A0A074MDV6-F1
#
_cell.length_a   1.000
_cell.length_b   1.000
_cell.length_c   1.000
_cell.angle_alpha   90.00
_cell.angle_beta   90.00
_cell.angle_gamma   90.00
#
_symmetry.space_group_name_H-M   'P 1'
#
loop_
_entity.id
_entity.type
_entity.pdbx_description
1 polymer ?
#
loop_
_entity_poly.entity_id
_entity_poly.type
_entity_poly.pdbx_seq_one_letter_code
_entity_poly.pdbx_strand_id
1 'polypeptide(L)'
;MTDAEAARLIGWKRIAAHLGVSERSARRWEATEALPVHRQQHDARSTVFAYARELDRWLESRAPDEERGGAAGSVFGRRSVLVAALLVLAIVIGLGTIAMVPRAQADLSPDGEAVDLFERGTALYSQRGREPVARSIKLFTQAVERDENFAEAWAGLARSWAVYPTYDPAISEERAAAEAVSAANRALTLKPDLADIRTLLVSAAYRKRDWAEAERLYREALQADPRNSDLLIWFVGHFRNAGMFEEVDALTERALEVAPQSPPVLSEKAMNTLHLGDLKGAEAQLDYIWSGLGLRAPIVWFGKFAAMAKRGDGPAMKVFLDDLPFGNEEVFRRFAAAIDEDSPTSRERFAAAVRADKALPPWIAYYFLQELDLTDQALTIAEEAARSGAFDNSVVLFQPNAKDARSTERFADIAEELGLVSYWRERGVPSICKEERKTPVCRRISEG
;
A
#
# COMPACT_ATOMS: atom_id res chain seq x y z
N MET A 1 25.28 24.27 -9.30
CA MET A 1 25.03 24.35 -7.85
C MET A 1 26.27 23.78 -7.17
N THR A 2 26.88 24.56 -6.29
CA THR A 2 28.23 24.35 -5.77
C THR A 2 28.30 23.26 -4.69
N ASP A 3 29.42 22.56 -4.66
CA ASP A 3 29.85 21.41 -3.83
C ASP A 3 29.77 21.56 -2.28
N ALA A 4 29.03 22.55 -1.77
CA ALA A 4 28.86 22.84 -0.35
C ALA A 4 27.47 22.45 0.21
N GLU A 5 26.53 21.99 -0.64
CA GLU A 5 25.11 21.81 -0.27
C GLU A 5 24.75 20.51 0.50
N ALA A 6 25.70 19.65 0.90
CA ALA A 6 25.38 18.48 1.73
C ALA A 6 26.56 17.97 2.59
N ALA A 7 27.18 18.82 3.41
CA ALA A 7 28.23 18.36 4.33
C ALA A 7 27.66 17.38 5.38
N ARG A 8 27.94 16.08 5.21
CA ARG A 8 27.58 15.01 6.15
C ARG A 8 28.56 14.97 7.32
N LEU A 9 28.07 15.22 8.53
CA LEU A 9 28.85 15.24 9.77
C LEU A 9 28.79 13.87 10.45
N ILE A 10 29.89 13.11 10.39
CA ILE A 10 29.97 11.76 10.95
C ILE A 10 30.56 11.82 12.37
N GLY A 11 29.84 11.20 13.32
CA GLY A 11 30.23 11.07 14.71
C GLY A 11 29.88 12.27 15.58
N TRP A 12 29.66 12.01 16.87
CA TRP A 12 29.25 13.01 17.86
C TRP A 12 30.19 14.21 17.95
N LYS A 13 31.51 14.00 17.80
CA LYS A 13 32.50 15.06 17.85
C LYS A 13 32.29 16.13 16.77
N ARG A 14 31.98 15.72 15.53
CA ARG A 14 31.75 16.66 14.41
C ARG A 14 30.38 17.34 14.51
N ILE A 15 29.35 16.60 14.94
CA ILE A 15 28.01 17.15 15.17
C ILE A 15 28.05 18.22 16.27
N ALA A 16 28.72 17.93 17.40
CA ALA A 16 28.84 18.86 18.52
C ALA A 16 29.66 20.10 18.15
N ALA A 17 30.73 19.94 17.37
CA ALA A 17 31.53 21.06 16.86
C ALA A 17 30.71 22.00 15.95
N HIS A 18 29.86 21.44 15.07
CA HIS A 18 28.98 22.23 14.20
C HIS A 18 27.95 23.04 14.99
N LEU A 19 27.40 22.45 16.06
CA LEU A 19 26.44 23.10 16.95
C LEU A 19 27.07 24.07 17.97
N GLY A 20 28.41 24.13 18.06
CA GLY A 20 29.11 24.94 19.06
C GLY A 20 28.93 24.47 20.52
N VAL A 21 28.66 23.18 20.75
CA VAL A 21 28.39 22.61 22.09
C VAL A 21 29.24 21.38 22.41
N SER A 22 29.14 20.88 23.64
CA SER A 22 29.78 19.61 24.04
C SER A 22 29.07 18.38 23.48
N GLU A 23 29.79 17.26 23.27
CA GLU A 23 29.17 15.98 22.84
C GLU A 23 28.06 15.52 23.79
N ARG A 24 28.21 15.78 25.10
CA ARG A 24 27.19 15.44 26.10
C ARG A 24 25.90 16.24 25.89
N SER A 25 26.02 17.52 25.55
CA SER A 25 24.88 18.39 25.26
C SER A 25 24.17 17.95 23.98
N ALA A 26 24.92 17.67 22.91
CA ALA A 26 24.36 17.20 21.64
C ALA A 26 23.57 15.89 21.79
N ARG A 27 24.10 14.91 22.55
CA ARG A 27 23.40 13.66 22.86
C ARG A 27 22.13 13.87 23.69
N ARG A 28 22.16 14.80 24.64
CA ARG A 28 20.97 15.16 25.42
C ARG A 28 19.90 15.76 24.53
N TRP A 29 20.27 16.64 23.60
CA TRP A 29 19.34 17.26 22.64
C TRP A 29 18.74 16.28 21.65
N GLU A 30 19.48 15.25 21.21
CA GLU A 30 18.90 14.12 20.47
C GLU A 30 17.79 13.44 21.30
N ALA A 31 18.07 13.13 22.57
CA ALA A 31 17.14 12.38 23.41
C ALA A 31 15.92 13.19 23.89
N THR A 32 16.05 14.51 24.05
CA THR A 32 15.02 15.35 24.73
C THR A 32 14.45 16.45 23.85
N GLU A 33 15.13 16.82 22.77
CA GLU A 33 14.84 18.02 21.98
C GLU A 33 14.77 17.73 20.47
N ALA A 34 14.68 16.45 20.08
CA ALA A 34 14.55 16.01 18.69
C ALA A 34 15.62 16.59 17.75
N LEU A 35 16.88 16.66 18.21
CA LEU A 35 18.01 17.03 17.35
C LEU A 35 18.12 16.03 16.18
N PRO A 36 18.14 16.48 14.91
CA PRO A 36 18.12 15.59 13.74
C PRO A 36 19.46 14.88 13.57
N VAL A 37 19.52 13.68 14.13
CA VAL A 37 20.69 12.80 14.12
C VAL A 37 20.27 11.42 13.64
N HIS A 38 21.02 10.88 12.69
CA HIS A 38 20.73 9.62 11.99
C HIS A 38 21.73 8.54 12.38
N ARG A 39 21.30 7.27 12.33
CA ARG A 39 22.14 6.11 12.65
C ARG A 39 22.22 5.17 11.46
N GLN A 40 23.44 4.94 10.98
CA GLN A 40 23.71 3.90 9.98
C GLN A 40 24.00 2.58 10.71
N GLN A 41 23.23 1.54 10.42
CA GLN A 41 23.47 0.20 10.95
C GLN A 41 24.62 -0.48 10.20
N HIS A 42 25.55 -1.08 10.94
CA HIS A 42 26.56 -2.01 10.43
C HIS A 42 26.57 -3.25 11.34
N ASP A 43 27.03 -4.39 10.81
CA ASP A 43 26.98 -5.72 11.45
C ASP A 43 27.62 -5.83 12.84
N ALA A 44 28.41 -4.84 13.28
CA ALA A 44 29.03 -4.86 14.61
C ALA A 44 28.85 -3.58 15.46
N ARG A 45 28.56 -2.40 14.89
CA ARG A 45 28.30 -1.12 15.62
C ARG A 45 27.52 -0.12 14.76
N SER A 46 26.64 0.68 15.38
CA SER A 46 25.95 1.79 14.70
C SER A 46 26.81 3.06 14.63
N THR A 47 26.95 3.64 13.44
CA THR A 47 27.65 4.91 13.22
C THR A 47 26.64 6.05 13.16
N VAL A 48 26.84 7.09 13.97
CA VAL A 48 25.95 8.25 14.05
C VAL A 48 26.39 9.34 13.08
N PHE A 49 25.45 10.01 12.40
CA PHE A 49 25.74 11.16 11.54
C PHE A 49 24.59 12.17 11.49
N ALA A 50 24.84 13.41 11.05
CA ALA A 50 23.82 14.41 10.78
C ALA A 50 24.17 15.22 9.52
N TYR A 51 23.17 15.85 8.88
CA TYR A 51 23.41 16.79 7.79
C TYR A 51 23.50 18.21 8.35
N ALA A 52 24.53 18.98 7.96
CA ALA A 52 24.74 20.35 8.45
C ALA A 52 23.47 21.22 8.33
N ARG A 53 22.81 21.18 7.16
CA ARG A 53 21.58 21.94 6.89
C ARG A 53 20.37 21.54 7.76
N GLU A 54 20.32 20.30 8.25
CA GLU A 54 19.27 19.89 9.19
C GLU A 54 19.53 20.46 10.58
N LEU A 55 20.79 20.47 11.01
CA LEU A 55 21.20 21.09 12.26
C LEU A 55 20.97 22.61 12.25
N ASP A 56 21.30 23.27 11.13
CA ASP A 56 21.10 24.72 10.97
C ASP A 56 19.62 25.09 11.03
N ARG A 57 18.75 24.38 10.30
CA ARG A 57 17.29 24.58 10.35
C ARG A 57 16.72 24.32 11.74
N TRP A 58 17.22 23.30 12.43
CA TRP A 58 16.80 22.99 13.80
C TRP A 58 17.19 24.12 14.76
N LEU A 59 18.38 24.70 14.63
CA LEU A 59 18.80 25.89 15.39
C LEU A 59 17.94 27.12 15.06
N GLU A 60 17.74 27.39 13.77
CA GLU A 60 16.94 28.52 13.29
C GLU A 60 15.52 28.47 13.82
N SER A 61 14.89 27.28 13.85
CA SER A 61 13.53 27.10 14.37
C SER A 61 13.37 27.51 15.84
N ARG A 62 14.48 27.58 16.57
CA ARG A 62 14.55 27.84 18.02
C ARG A 62 15.10 29.23 18.36
N ALA A 63 15.49 30.02 17.37
CA ALA A 63 15.91 31.39 17.57
C ALA A 63 14.71 32.26 18.02
N PRO A 64 14.86 33.11 19.07
CA PRO A 64 13.82 34.04 19.49
C PRO A 64 13.52 35.10 18.40
N ASP A 65 12.27 35.55 18.33
CA ASP A 65 11.72 36.37 17.24
C ASP A 65 12.41 37.74 17.00
N GLU A 66 13.29 38.19 17.89
CA GLU A 66 14.04 39.45 17.72
C GLU A 66 15.05 39.42 16.55
N GLU A 67 15.47 38.25 16.07
CA GLU A 67 16.40 38.12 14.93
C GLU A 67 15.73 37.89 13.56
N ARG A 68 14.39 37.72 13.51
CA ARG A 68 13.65 37.43 12.25
C ARG A 68 12.99 38.66 11.59
N GLY A 69 13.17 39.87 12.14
CA GLY A 69 12.40 41.06 11.74
C GLY A 69 13.25 42.28 11.38
N GLY A 70 13.98 42.25 10.28
CA GLY A 70 14.65 43.43 9.72
C GLY A 70 13.87 44.07 8.58
N ALA A 71 13.36 45.30 8.82
CA ALA A 71 12.81 46.28 7.90
C ALA A 71 11.33 46.15 7.46
N ALA A 72 10.45 46.90 8.13
CA ALA A 72 9.70 48.02 7.52
C ALA A 72 8.71 48.68 8.50
N GLY A 73 8.98 49.95 8.81
CA GLY A 73 8.01 51.04 9.00
C GLY A 73 6.74 50.84 9.83
N SER A 74 6.74 51.39 11.04
CA SER A 74 5.53 51.69 11.83
C SER A 74 4.62 52.72 11.17
N VAL A 75 3.30 52.49 11.17
CA VAL A 75 2.27 53.55 11.19
C VAL A 75 1.05 53.05 11.98
N PHE A 76 0.75 53.71 13.12
CA PHE A 76 -0.55 53.93 13.80
C PHE A 76 -1.60 52.79 13.87
N GLY A 77 -2.31 52.51 14.97
CA GLY A 77 -2.53 53.24 16.22
C GLY A 77 -3.81 52.70 16.90
N ARG A 78 -3.74 52.51 18.22
CA ARG A 78 -4.85 52.52 19.21
C ARG A 78 -6.26 52.11 18.72
N ARG A 79 -6.48 50.84 18.38
CA ARG A 79 -7.84 50.21 18.39
C ARG A 79 -7.88 48.77 18.91
N SER A 80 -6.75 48.18 19.29
CA SER A 80 -6.61 46.73 19.46
C SER A 80 -6.93 46.17 20.85
N VAL A 81 -7.13 47.02 21.86
CA VAL A 81 -7.32 46.53 23.24
C VAL A 81 -8.69 45.87 23.45
N LEU A 82 -9.72 46.26 22.69
CA LEU A 82 -11.06 45.64 22.77
C LEU A 82 -11.16 44.30 22.04
N VAL A 83 -10.36 44.07 21.00
CA VAL A 83 -10.36 42.80 20.25
C VAL A 83 -9.61 41.70 21.00
N ALA A 84 -8.52 42.05 21.71
CA ALA A 84 -7.78 41.11 22.54
C ALA A 84 -8.61 40.60 23.74
N ALA A 85 -9.41 41.45 24.38
CA ALA A 85 -10.26 41.05 25.50
C ALA A 85 -11.41 40.11 25.08
N LEU A 86 -12.00 40.32 23.89
CA LEU A 86 -13.04 39.43 23.34
C LEU A 86 -12.47 38.09 22.87
N LEU A 87 -11.24 38.06 22.33
CA LEU A 87 -10.56 36.83 21.94
C LEU A 87 -10.16 35.98 23.16
N VAL A 88 -9.72 36.60 24.26
CA VAL A 88 -9.41 35.86 25.51
C VAL A 88 -10.68 35.29 26.14
N LEU A 89 -11.81 36.01 26.12
CA LEU A 89 -13.08 35.47 26.63
C LEU A 89 -13.65 34.35 25.74
N ALA A 90 -13.48 34.44 24.41
CA ALA A 90 -13.84 33.37 23.47
C ALA A 90 -12.93 32.13 23.63
N ILE A 91 -11.65 32.31 23.98
CA ILE A 91 -10.73 31.21 24.31
C ILE A 91 -11.10 30.56 25.65
N VAL A 92 -11.51 31.33 26.66
CA VAL A 92 -11.92 30.79 27.98
C VAL A 92 -13.28 30.09 27.93
N ILE A 93 -14.24 30.59 27.14
CA ILE A 93 -15.53 29.91 26.91
C ILE A 93 -15.34 28.71 25.95
N GLY A 94 -14.48 28.82 24.94
CA GLY A 94 -14.12 27.73 24.02
C GLY A 94 -13.31 26.60 24.66
N LEU A 95 -12.48 26.90 25.68
CA LEU A 95 -11.80 25.90 26.52
C LEU A 95 -12.75 25.27 27.55
N GLY A 96 -13.82 25.96 27.96
CA GLY A 96 -14.84 25.45 28.88
C GLY A 96 -15.86 24.50 28.25
N THR A 97 -15.92 24.43 26.91
CA THR A 97 -16.78 23.50 26.16
C THR A 97 -16.00 22.69 25.14
N ILE A 98 -14.74 22.35 25.44
CA ILE A 98 -14.25 21.06 24.96
C ILE A 98 -15.05 20.05 25.76
N ALA A 99 -16.19 19.64 25.22
CA ALA A 99 -16.74 18.35 25.57
C ALA A 99 -15.57 17.38 25.37
N MET A 100 -14.96 16.97 26.47
CA MET A 100 -14.25 15.70 26.51
C MET A 100 -15.29 14.71 26.02
N VAL A 101 -15.30 14.44 24.71
CA VAL A 101 -15.84 13.20 24.21
C VAL A 101 -15.10 12.19 25.06
N PRO A 102 -15.78 11.45 25.95
CA PRO A 102 -15.13 10.38 26.63
C PRO A 102 -14.57 9.54 25.48
N ARG A 103 -13.24 9.40 25.39
CA ARG A 103 -12.73 8.23 24.69
C ARG A 103 -13.35 7.11 25.48
N ALA A 104 -14.39 6.48 24.93
CA ALA A 104 -14.90 5.24 25.47
C ALA A 104 -13.65 4.37 25.57
N GLN A 105 -13.20 4.12 26.81
CA GLN A 105 -12.37 2.97 27.08
C GLN A 105 -13.17 1.85 26.41
N ALA A 106 -12.65 1.24 25.35
CA ALA A 106 -13.37 0.17 24.71
C ALA A 106 -13.71 -0.81 25.84
N ASP A 107 -14.99 -1.04 26.11
CA ASP A 107 -15.41 -2.06 27.07
C ASP A 107 -14.98 -3.39 26.46
N LEU A 108 -13.74 -3.79 26.74
CA LEU A 108 -13.08 -4.97 26.18
C LEU A 108 -13.78 -6.21 26.73
N SER A 109 -13.40 -6.61 27.94
CA SER A 109 -13.98 -7.72 28.69
C SER A 109 -14.12 -7.32 30.15
N PRO A 110 -15.19 -7.74 30.84
CA PRO A 110 -15.31 -7.58 32.28
C PRO A 110 -14.36 -8.50 33.07
N ASP A 111 -13.76 -9.52 32.43
CA ASP A 111 -12.74 -10.37 33.02
C ASP A 111 -11.34 -9.75 32.83
N GLY A 112 -10.78 -9.20 33.91
CA GLY A 112 -9.45 -8.58 33.88
C GLY A 112 -8.31 -9.54 33.52
N GLU A 113 -8.45 -10.85 33.77
CA GLU A 113 -7.45 -11.83 33.33
C GLU A 113 -7.56 -12.10 31.83
N ALA A 114 -8.79 -12.13 31.28
CA ALA A 114 -8.98 -12.19 29.83
C ALA A 114 -8.35 -10.96 29.14
N VAL A 115 -8.49 -9.76 29.73
CA VAL A 115 -7.84 -8.53 29.24
C VAL A 115 -6.32 -8.63 29.30
N ASP A 116 -5.71 -9.10 30.40
CA ASP A 116 -4.24 -9.31 30.48
C ASP A 116 -3.73 -10.27 29.39
N LEU A 117 -4.43 -11.39 29.20
CA LEU A 117 -4.10 -12.38 28.17
C LEU A 117 -4.17 -11.75 26.77
N PHE A 118 -5.22 -10.97 26.50
CA PHE A 118 -5.40 -10.25 25.24
C PHE A 118 -4.29 -9.21 25.00
N GLU A 119 -3.94 -8.41 26.00
CA GLU A 119 -2.90 -7.38 25.87
C GLU A 119 -1.52 -8.00 25.61
N ARG A 120 -1.18 -9.08 26.33
CA ARG A 120 0.06 -9.84 26.13
C ARG A 120 0.08 -10.54 24.77
N GLY A 121 -1.06 -11.08 24.34
CA GLY A 121 -1.24 -11.64 23.00
C GLY A 121 -0.98 -10.60 21.91
N THR A 122 -1.54 -9.40 22.07
CA THR A 122 -1.37 -8.26 21.15
C THR A 122 0.08 -7.78 21.09
N ALA A 123 0.76 -7.72 22.24
CA ALA A 123 2.17 -7.38 22.30
C ALA A 123 3.05 -8.41 21.55
N LEU A 124 2.78 -9.72 21.71
CA LEU A 124 3.51 -10.77 21.00
C LEU A 124 3.20 -10.78 19.50
N TYR A 125 1.94 -10.62 19.12
CA TYR A 125 1.53 -10.49 17.72
C TYR A 125 2.28 -9.35 17.02
N SER A 126 2.46 -8.22 17.71
CA SER A 126 3.16 -7.04 17.18
C SER A 126 4.65 -7.28 16.94
N GLN A 127 5.29 -8.19 17.68
CA GLN A 127 6.71 -8.53 17.48
C GLN A 127 6.95 -9.30 16.18
N ARG A 128 5.93 -10.02 15.68
CA ARG A 128 6.00 -10.89 14.50
C ARG A 128 7.03 -12.02 14.64
N GLY A 129 7.02 -12.99 13.71
CA GLY A 129 7.90 -14.15 13.75
C GLY A 129 7.25 -15.43 14.30
N ARG A 130 7.96 -16.56 14.13
CA ARG A 130 7.43 -17.90 14.40
C ARG A 130 6.94 -18.06 15.83
N GLU A 131 7.86 -17.85 16.79
CA GLU A 131 7.57 -18.04 18.21
C GLU A 131 6.61 -16.99 18.77
N PRO A 132 6.75 -15.68 18.48
CA PRO A 132 5.80 -14.68 18.97
C PRO A 132 4.38 -14.89 18.46
N VAL A 133 4.18 -15.25 17.18
CA VAL A 133 2.85 -15.53 16.63
C VAL A 133 2.24 -16.81 17.23
N ALA A 134 3.03 -17.88 17.38
CA ALA A 134 2.57 -19.10 18.03
C ALA A 134 2.07 -18.83 19.46
N ARG A 135 2.81 -18.01 20.22
CA ARG A 135 2.43 -17.61 21.57
C ARG A 135 1.25 -16.64 21.62
N SER A 136 1.11 -15.73 20.65
CA SER A 136 -0.06 -14.86 20.58
C SER A 136 -1.34 -15.66 20.34
N ILE A 137 -1.31 -16.67 19.46
CA ILE A 137 -2.42 -17.62 19.26
C ILE A 137 -2.81 -18.25 20.60
N LYS A 138 -1.85 -18.81 21.35
CA LYS A 138 -2.12 -19.42 22.66
C LYS A 138 -2.78 -18.45 23.64
N LEU A 139 -2.28 -17.23 23.74
CA LEU A 139 -2.82 -16.22 24.67
C LEU A 139 -4.23 -15.77 24.27
N PHE A 140 -4.47 -15.55 22.98
CA PHE A 140 -5.81 -15.20 22.50
C PHE A 140 -6.80 -16.35 22.69
N THR A 141 -6.38 -17.60 22.47
CA THR A 141 -7.21 -18.79 22.78
C THR A 141 -7.59 -18.82 24.27
N GLN A 142 -6.62 -18.60 25.17
CA GLN A 142 -6.91 -18.54 26.61
C GLN A 142 -7.84 -17.38 26.98
N ALA A 143 -7.69 -16.22 26.33
CA ALA A 143 -8.57 -15.08 26.55
C ALA A 143 -10.02 -15.38 26.16
N VAL A 144 -10.25 -16.02 25.01
CA VAL A 144 -11.61 -16.38 24.56
C VAL A 144 -12.21 -17.58 25.30
N GLU A 145 -11.38 -18.45 25.89
CA GLU A 145 -11.84 -19.50 26.82
C GLU A 145 -12.32 -18.93 28.16
N ARG A 146 -11.77 -17.77 28.57
CA ARG A 146 -12.21 -17.04 29.77
C ARG A 146 -13.45 -16.21 29.51
N ASP A 147 -13.47 -15.50 28.39
CA ASP A 147 -14.62 -14.72 27.95
C ASP A 147 -14.91 -14.99 26.47
N GLU A 148 -15.89 -15.86 26.23
CA GLU A 148 -16.31 -16.24 24.88
C GLU A 148 -16.93 -15.09 24.08
N ASN A 149 -17.29 -13.98 24.75
CA ASN A 149 -17.86 -12.78 24.14
C ASN A 149 -16.82 -11.67 23.94
N PHE A 150 -15.54 -11.93 24.21
CA PHE A 150 -14.46 -10.97 24.02
C PHE A 150 -14.08 -10.83 22.53
N ALA A 151 -14.79 -9.96 21.81
CA ALA A 151 -14.68 -9.81 20.37
C ALA A 151 -13.25 -9.47 19.89
N GLU A 152 -12.54 -8.61 20.60
CA GLU A 152 -11.17 -8.21 20.28
C GLU A 152 -10.17 -9.36 20.42
N ALA A 153 -10.37 -10.27 21.36
CA ALA A 153 -9.54 -11.47 21.50
C ALA A 153 -9.78 -12.45 20.35
N TRP A 154 -11.04 -12.66 19.94
CA TRP A 154 -11.37 -13.40 18.71
C TRP A 154 -10.72 -12.77 17.48
N ALA A 155 -10.75 -11.44 17.38
CA ALA A 155 -10.10 -10.68 16.32
C ALA A 155 -8.57 -10.87 16.33
N GLY A 156 -7.94 -10.86 17.51
CA GLY A 156 -6.51 -11.15 17.69
C GLY A 156 -6.13 -12.56 17.27
N LEU A 157 -6.98 -13.54 17.61
CA LEU A 157 -6.84 -14.93 17.21
C LEU A 157 -6.91 -15.07 15.68
N ALA A 158 -7.90 -14.44 15.04
CA ALA A 158 -8.05 -14.43 13.59
C ALA A 158 -6.81 -13.86 12.89
N ARG A 159 -6.34 -12.68 13.32
CA ARG A 159 -5.15 -12.03 12.77
C ARG A 159 -3.89 -12.88 12.95
N SER A 160 -3.75 -13.57 14.09
CA SER A 160 -2.58 -14.39 14.38
C SER A 160 -2.54 -15.65 13.51
N TRP A 161 -3.67 -16.34 13.36
CA TRP A 161 -3.78 -17.49 12.46
C TRP A 161 -3.52 -17.11 11.00
N ALA A 162 -4.05 -15.97 10.54
CA ALA A 162 -3.90 -15.52 9.16
C ALA A 162 -2.42 -15.33 8.74
N VAL A 163 -1.56 -14.88 9.65
CA VAL A 163 -0.13 -14.61 9.34
C VAL A 163 0.81 -15.75 9.73
N TYR A 164 0.33 -16.79 10.41
CA TYR A 164 1.20 -17.81 10.97
C TYR A 164 2.00 -18.61 9.91
N PRO A 165 1.41 -19.02 8.77
CA PRO A 165 2.15 -19.74 7.72
C PRO A 165 3.34 -18.94 7.15
N THR A 166 3.27 -17.61 7.18
CA THR A 166 4.38 -16.73 6.75
C THR A 166 5.64 -16.91 7.60
N TYR A 167 5.48 -17.32 8.87
CA TYR A 167 6.58 -17.49 9.80
C TYR A 167 6.91 -18.95 10.12
N ASP A 168 5.98 -19.87 9.86
CA ASP A 168 6.20 -21.31 10.05
C ASP A 168 5.67 -22.11 8.85
N PRO A 169 6.55 -22.57 7.94
CA PRO A 169 6.14 -23.35 6.78
C PRO A 169 5.61 -24.75 7.14
N ALA A 170 5.74 -25.19 8.40
CA ALA A 170 5.12 -26.44 8.86
C ALA A 170 3.60 -26.29 9.07
N ILE A 171 3.08 -25.06 9.11
CA ILE A 171 1.66 -24.81 9.27
C ILE A 171 0.97 -24.85 7.91
N SER A 172 0.00 -25.74 7.75
CA SER A 172 -0.86 -25.79 6.57
C SER A 172 -1.60 -24.46 6.39
N GLU A 173 -1.48 -23.87 5.20
CA GLU A 173 -2.22 -22.67 4.83
C GLU A 173 -3.73 -22.88 4.90
N GLU A 174 -4.21 -24.06 4.51
CA GLU A 174 -5.63 -24.42 4.55
C GLU A 174 -6.14 -24.42 5.99
N ARG A 175 -5.38 -25.02 6.91
CA ARG A 175 -5.74 -25.03 8.33
C ARG A 175 -5.73 -23.62 8.91
N ALA A 176 -4.63 -22.89 8.73
CA ALA A 176 -4.49 -21.54 9.26
C ALA A 176 -5.61 -20.62 8.77
N ALA A 177 -5.99 -20.76 7.50
CA ALA A 177 -7.12 -20.08 6.92
C ALA A 177 -8.47 -20.44 7.56
N ALA A 178 -8.74 -21.72 7.77
CA ALA A 178 -9.99 -22.16 8.38
C ALA A 178 -10.12 -21.62 9.82
N GLU A 179 -9.05 -21.68 10.60
CA GLU A 179 -8.99 -21.13 11.97
C GLU A 179 -9.18 -19.60 11.96
N ALA A 180 -8.51 -18.90 11.05
CA ALA A 180 -8.64 -17.45 10.91
C ALA A 180 -10.08 -17.03 10.55
N VAL A 181 -10.72 -17.74 9.61
CA VAL A 181 -12.12 -17.47 9.20
C VAL A 181 -13.10 -17.75 10.33
N SER A 182 -12.92 -18.86 11.05
CA SER A 182 -13.76 -19.22 12.21
C SER A 182 -13.70 -18.12 13.28
N ALA A 183 -12.49 -17.72 13.68
CA ALA A 183 -12.29 -16.66 14.67
C ALA A 183 -12.79 -15.29 14.19
N ALA A 184 -12.59 -14.95 12.91
CA ALA A 184 -13.08 -13.71 12.33
C ALA A 184 -14.61 -13.63 12.34
N ASN A 185 -15.30 -14.71 11.96
CA ASN A 185 -16.76 -14.77 12.00
C ASN A 185 -17.30 -14.63 13.42
N ARG A 186 -16.64 -15.24 14.41
CA ARG A 186 -17.03 -15.07 15.82
C ARG A 186 -16.82 -13.64 16.29
N ALA A 187 -15.68 -13.03 15.99
CA ALA A 187 -15.40 -11.62 16.30
C ALA A 187 -16.46 -10.68 15.71
N LEU A 188 -16.81 -10.86 14.43
CA LEU A 188 -17.79 -10.02 13.74
C LEU A 188 -19.24 -10.28 14.18
N THR A 189 -19.56 -11.48 14.67
CA THR A 189 -20.86 -11.78 15.30
C THR A 189 -21.04 -10.98 16.59
N LEU A 190 -19.97 -10.86 17.38
CA LEU A 190 -19.97 -10.13 18.66
C LEU A 190 -19.88 -8.62 18.45
N LYS A 191 -19.04 -8.21 17.50
CA LYS A 191 -18.72 -6.81 17.24
C LYS A 191 -18.61 -6.56 15.73
N PRO A 192 -19.74 -6.23 15.06
CA PRO A 192 -19.80 -6.06 13.61
C PRO A 192 -19.02 -4.84 13.06
N ASP A 193 -18.52 -3.94 13.90
CA ASP A 193 -17.79 -2.73 13.46
C ASP A 193 -16.27 -2.94 13.37
N LEU A 194 -15.75 -4.15 13.64
CA LEU A 194 -14.35 -4.52 13.45
C LEU A 194 -14.00 -4.65 11.96
N ALA A 195 -13.98 -3.51 11.26
CA ALA A 195 -13.86 -3.44 9.81
C ALA A 195 -12.55 -4.07 9.28
N ASP A 196 -11.46 -4.00 10.05
CA ASP A 196 -10.18 -4.59 9.67
C ASP A 196 -10.23 -6.12 9.68
N ILE A 197 -11.06 -6.75 10.52
CA ILE A 197 -11.24 -8.21 10.53
C ILE A 197 -11.96 -8.71 9.29
N ARG A 198 -12.90 -7.94 8.74
CA ARG A 198 -13.56 -8.31 7.48
C ARG A 198 -12.54 -8.49 6.34
N THR A 199 -11.40 -7.81 6.38
CA THR A 199 -10.38 -7.92 5.32
C THR A 199 -9.72 -9.30 5.26
N LEU A 200 -9.68 -10.02 6.40
CA LEU A 200 -9.24 -11.42 6.43
C LEU A 200 -10.22 -12.34 5.69
N LEU A 201 -11.51 -12.06 5.79
CA LEU A 201 -12.55 -12.81 5.08
C LEU A 201 -12.49 -12.55 3.57
N VAL A 202 -12.21 -11.31 3.15
CA VAL A 202 -11.99 -10.99 1.72
C VAL A 202 -10.85 -11.85 1.16
N SER A 203 -9.72 -11.94 1.88
CA SER A 203 -8.57 -12.75 1.46
C SER A 203 -8.91 -14.24 1.34
N ALA A 204 -9.83 -14.74 2.18
CA ALA A 204 -10.34 -16.11 2.07
C ALA A 204 -11.29 -16.28 0.88
N ALA A 205 -12.12 -15.29 0.57
CA ALA A 205 -12.98 -15.29 -0.60
C ALA A 205 -12.17 -15.34 -1.91
N TYR A 206 -11.10 -14.56 -2.02
CA TYR A 206 -10.21 -14.61 -3.19
C TYR A 206 -9.56 -15.98 -3.41
N ARG A 207 -9.13 -16.67 -2.35
CA ARG A 207 -8.59 -18.03 -2.49
C ARG A 207 -9.62 -19.04 -3.00
N LYS A 208 -10.90 -18.79 -2.75
CA LYS A 208 -12.02 -19.56 -3.30
C LYS A 208 -12.50 -19.04 -4.66
N ARG A 209 -11.86 -17.99 -5.19
CA ARG A 209 -12.25 -17.29 -6.43
C ARG A 209 -13.68 -16.74 -6.37
N ASP A 210 -14.15 -16.43 -5.16
CA ASP A 210 -15.48 -15.90 -4.90
C ASP A 210 -15.43 -14.37 -4.82
N TRP A 211 -15.43 -13.74 -5.99
CA TRP A 211 -15.36 -12.28 -6.11
C TRP A 211 -16.63 -11.60 -5.59
N ALA A 212 -17.80 -12.24 -5.72
CA ALA A 212 -19.06 -11.69 -5.24
C ALA A 212 -19.06 -11.59 -3.71
N GLU A 213 -18.59 -12.63 -3.03
CA GLU A 213 -18.42 -12.60 -1.57
C GLU A 213 -17.37 -11.57 -1.13
N ALA A 214 -16.25 -11.46 -1.85
CA ALA A 214 -15.25 -10.43 -1.60
C ALA A 214 -15.84 -9.00 -1.69
N GLU A 215 -16.64 -8.73 -2.73
CA GLU A 215 -17.34 -7.45 -2.90
C GLU A 215 -18.31 -7.18 -1.75
N ARG A 216 -19.13 -8.18 -1.38
CA ARG A 216 -20.07 -8.06 -0.26
C ARG A 216 -19.36 -7.69 1.03
N LEU A 217 -18.25 -8.38 1.34
CA LEU A 217 -17.45 -8.14 2.54
C LEU A 217 -16.81 -6.75 2.55
N TYR A 218 -16.30 -6.25 1.41
CA TYR A 218 -15.80 -4.87 1.31
C TYR A 218 -16.92 -3.84 1.54
N ARG A 219 -18.08 -4.06 0.93
CA ARG A 219 -19.24 -3.16 1.13
C ARG A 219 -19.66 -3.11 2.59
N GLU A 220 -19.72 -4.23 3.28
CA GLU A 220 -20.04 -4.28 4.72
C GLU A 220 -18.95 -3.63 5.59
N ALA A 221 -17.67 -3.81 5.24
CA ALA A 221 -16.57 -3.16 5.93
C ALA A 221 -16.67 -1.62 5.80
N LEU A 222 -16.98 -1.13 4.60
CA LEU A 222 -17.20 0.30 4.33
C LEU A 222 -18.53 0.83 4.86
N GLN A 223 -19.53 -0.01 5.12
CA GLN A 223 -20.72 0.42 5.86
C GLN A 223 -20.39 0.67 7.33
N ALA A 224 -19.52 -0.15 7.93
CA ALA A 224 -19.06 0.02 9.30
C ALA A 224 -18.10 1.22 9.47
N ASP A 225 -17.18 1.41 8.53
CA ASP A 225 -16.26 2.57 8.51
C ASP A 225 -16.19 3.22 7.12
N PRO A 226 -17.15 4.10 6.79
CA PRO A 226 -17.26 4.70 5.45
C PRO A 226 -16.11 5.62 5.04
N ARG A 227 -15.31 6.07 6.00
CA ARG A 227 -14.17 6.99 5.79
C ARG A 227 -12.83 6.30 6.00
N ASN A 228 -12.80 4.97 5.97
CA ASN A 228 -11.56 4.22 6.03
C ASN A 228 -10.83 4.28 4.68
N SER A 229 -9.76 5.07 4.59
CA SER A 229 -8.99 5.22 3.35
C SER A 229 -8.37 3.90 2.88
N ASP A 230 -7.95 3.02 3.80
CA ASP A 230 -7.29 1.77 3.43
C ASP A 230 -8.30 0.79 2.83
N LEU A 231 -9.49 0.67 3.44
CA LEU A 231 -10.57 -0.15 2.88
C LEU A 231 -11.02 0.34 1.50
N LEU A 232 -11.11 1.66 1.30
CA LEU A 232 -11.44 2.22 0.00
C LEU A 232 -10.41 1.81 -1.06
N ILE A 233 -9.12 1.89 -0.76
CA ILE A 233 -8.04 1.53 -1.69
C ILE A 233 -7.96 0.02 -1.93
N TRP A 234 -8.16 -0.81 -0.92
CA TRP A 234 -8.25 -2.24 -1.14
C TRP A 234 -9.46 -2.62 -2.00
N PHE A 235 -10.59 -1.92 -1.83
CA PHE A 235 -11.76 -2.14 -2.66
C PHE A 235 -11.59 -1.62 -4.10
N VAL A 236 -10.80 -0.55 -4.30
CA VAL A 236 -10.32 -0.18 -5.64
C VAL A 236 -9.56 -1.34 -6.29
N GLY A 237 -8.64 -1.96 -5.56
CA GLY A 237 -7.88 -3.12 -6.04
C GLY A 237 -8.76 -4.29 -6.48
N HIS A 238 -9.85 -4.57 -5.76
CA HIS A 238 -10.85 -5.58 -6.14
C HIS A 238 -11.41 -5.31 -7.55
N PHE A 239 -11.90 -4.10 -7.80
CA PHE A 239 -12.50 -3.77 -9.09
C PHE A 239 -11.48 -3.68 -10.23
N ARG A 240 -10.25 -3.20 -9.96
CA ARG A 240 -9.15 -3.23 -10.93
C ARG A 240 -8.84 -4.66 -11.39
N ASN A 241 -8.76 -5.58 -10.45
CA ASN A 241 -8.50 -6.99 -10.74
C ASN A 241 -9.69 -7.70 -11.41
N ALA A 242 -10.91 -7.17 -11.25
CA ALA A 242 -12.09 -7.65 -11.95
C ALA A 242 -12.38 -6.93 -13.29
N GLY A 243 -11.54 -5.98 -13.71
CA GLY A 243 -11.72 -5.22 -14.97
C GLY A 243 -12.89 -4.23 -14.96
N MET A 244 -13.33 -3.80 -13.76
CA MET A 244 -14.49 -2.92 -13.54
C MET A 244 -14.01 -1.47 -13.31
N PHE A 245 -13.54 -0.78 -14.35
CA PHE A 245 -12.81 0.48 -14.21
C PHE A 245 -13.69 1.70 -13.87
N GLU A 246 -15.01 1.63 -14.08
CA GLU A 246 -15.91 2.71 -13.65
C GLU A 246 -16.02 2.78 -12.13
N GLU A 247 -16.09 1.61 -11.48
CA GLU A 247 -16.05 1.50 -10.02
C GLU A 247 -14.69 1.91 -9.45
N VAL A 248 -13.60 1.62 -10.17
CA VAL A 248 -12.24 2.06 -9.81
C VAL A 248 -12.17 3.57 -9.73
N ASP A 249 -12.67 4.29 -10.75
CA ASP A 249 -12.70 5.75 -10.78
C ASP A 249 -13.51 6.29 -9.59
N ALA A 250 -14.76 5.84 -9.44
CA ALA A 250 -15.66 6.32 -8.41
C ALA A 250 -15.14 6.09 -6.98
N LEU A 251 -14.51 4.94 -6.71
CA LEU A 251 -13.93 4.66 -5.39
C LEU A 251 -12.61 5.41 -5.16
N THR A 252 -11.81 5.61 -6.20
CA THR A 252 -10.57 6.40 -6.10
C THR A 252 -10.91 7.86 -5.79
N GLU A 253 -11.94 8.43 -6.41
CA GLU A 253 -12.43 9.78 -6.10
C GLU A 253 -12.87 9.91 -4.63
N ARG A 254 -13.66 8.96 -4.13
CA ARG A 254 -14.04 8.91 -2.72
C ARG A 254 -12.83 8.79 -1.79
N ALA A 255 -11.84 7.97 -2.15
CA ALA A 255 -10.60 7.84 -1.38
C ALA A 255 -9.81 9.16 -1.34
N LEU A 256 -9.79 9.92 -2.44
CA LEU A 256 -9.17 11.25 -2.51
C LEU A 256 -9.93 12.29 -1.67
N GLU A 257 -11.26 12.23 -1.62
CA GLU A 257 -12.06 13.09 -0.73
C GLU A 257 -11.75 12.84 0.76
N VAL A 258 -11.56 11.57 1.11
CA VAL A 258 -11.27 11.15 2.49
C VAL A 258 -9.82 11.46 2.88
N ALA A 259 -8.86 11.17 1.99
CA ALA A 259 -7.43 11.26 2.27
C ALA A 259 -6.63 11.79 1.05
N PRO A 260 -6.73 13.09 0.72
CA PRO A 260 -6.22 13.67 -0.53
C PRO A 260 -4.70 13.63 -0.69
N GLN A 261 -3.95 13.44 0.41
CA GLN A 261 -2.48 13.37 0.41
C GLN A 261 -1.97 11.96 0.75
N SER A 262 -2.87 10.97 0.80
CA SER A 262 -2.51 9.59 1.10
C SER A 262 -1.71 8.99 -0.06
N PRO A 263 -0.44 8.57 0.14
CA PRO A 263 0.36 8.04 -0.95
C PRO A 263 -0.20 6.79 -1.63
N PRO A 264 -0.83 5.82 -0.91
CA PRO A 264 -1.55 4.73 -1.55
C PRO A 264 -2.64 5.22 -2.51
N VAL A 265 -3.43 6.22 -2.10
CA VAL A 265 -4.51 6.79 -2.93
C VAL A 265 -3.94 7.48 -4.17
N LEU A 266 -2.88 8.27 -4.01
CA LEU A 266 -2.21 8.93 -5.12
C LEU A 266 -1.58 7.91 -6.09
N SER A 267 -1.03 6.81 -5.58
CA SER A 267 -0.46 5.74 -6.39
C SER A 267 -1.52 5.01 -7.19
N GLU A 268 -2.67 4.67 -6.57
CA GLU A 268 -3.79 4.05 -7.29
C GLU A 268 -4.31 4.96 -8.40
N LYS A 269 -4.51 6.26 -8.11
CA LYS A 269 -4.93 7.23 -9.14
C LYS A 269 -3.95 7.27 -10.30
N ALA A 270 -2.66 7.30 -10.03
CA ALA A 270 -1.62 7.34 -11.05
C ALA A 270 -1.59 6.07 -11.91
N MET A 271 -1.69 4.90 -11.27
CA MET A 271 -1.74 3.61 -11.96
C MET A 271 -3.01 3.45 -12.81
N ASN A 272 -4.15 3.96 -12.33
CA ASN A 272 -5.39 3.96 -13.09
C ASN A 272 -5.35 4.95 -14.27
N THR A 273 -4.78 6.14 -14.07
CA THR A 273 -4.54 7.11 -15.15
C THR A 273 -3.65 6.49 -16.25
N LEU A 274 -2.61 5.74 -15.85
CA LEU A 274 -1.75 5.01 -16.78
C LEU A 274 -2.51 3.93 -17.56
N HIS A 275 -3.36 3.18 -16.86
CA HIS A 275 -4.19 2.13 -17.44
C HIS A 275 -5.16 2.68 -18.49
N LEU A 276 -5.81 3.82 -18.22
CA LEU A 276 -6.73 4.49 -19.13
C LEU A 276 -6.03 5.14 -20.34
N GLY A 277 -4.69 5.09 -20.41
CA GLY A 277 -3.90 5.57 -21.54
C GLY A 277 -3.53 7.05 -21.48
N ASP A 278 -3.89 7.79 -20.42
CA ASP A 278 -3.38 9.15 -20.19
C ASP A 278 -1.94 9.09 -19.65
N LEU A 279 -1.01 8.76 -20.54
CA LEU A 279 0.39 8.56 -20.22
C LEU A 279 1.02 9.83 -19.62
N LYS A 280 0.71 11.00 -20.19
CA LYS A 280 1.25 12.28 -19.72
C LYS A 280 0.74 12.63 -18.33
N GLY A 281 -0.56 12.44 -18.07
CA GLY A 281 -1.15 12.65 -16.76
C GLY A 281 -0.61 11.69 -15.72
N ALA A 282 -0.45 10.41 -16.09
CA ALA A 282 0.11 9.39 -15.20
C ALA A 282 1.57 9.69 -14.83
N GLU A 283 2.41 10.04 -15.81
CA GLU A 283 3.81 10.39 -15.57
C GLU A 283 3.95 11.59 -14.64
N ALA A 284 3.17 12.65 -14.84
CA ALA A 284 3.18 13.81 -13.95
C ALA A 284 2.79 13.44 -12.50
N GLN A 285 1.79 12.56 -12.34
CA GLN A 285 1.38 12.07 -11.02
C GLN A 285 2.47 11.20 -10.36
N LEU A 286 3.06 10.28 -11.13
CA LEU A 286 4.14 9.40 -10.65
C LEU A 286 5.41 10.19 -10.32
N ASP A 287 5.75 11.22 -11.08
CA ASP A 287 6.88 12.12 -10.83
C ASP A 287 6.68 12.92 -9.55
N TYR A 288 5.46 13.41 -9.31
CA TYR A 288 5.13 14.08 -8.06
C TYR A 288 5.30 13.14 -6.85
N ILE A 289 4.84 11.89 -6.94
CA ILE A 289 4.98 10.92 -5.84
C ILE A 289 6.46 10.56 -5.64
N TRP A 290 7.17 10.22 -6.71
CA TRP A 290 8.56 9.74 -6.66
C TRP A 290 9.54 10.84 -6.26
N SER A 291 9.52 11.97 -6.96
CA SER A 291 10.49 13.06 -6.82
C SER A 291 9.99 14.17 -5.91
N GLY A 292 8.70 14.51 -5.99
CA GLY A 292 8.11 15.59 -5.19
C GLY A 292 7.94 15.21 -3.72
N LEU A 293 7.36 14.04 -3.45
CA LEU A 293 7.18 13.51 -2.09
C LEU A 293 8.36 12.65 -1.61
N GLY A 294 9.25 12.23 -2.52
CA GLY A 294 10.39 11.35 -2.20
C GLY A 294 9.97 9.91 -1.90
N LEU A 295 8.75 9.50 -2.29
CA LEU A 295 8.21 8.18 -1.96
C LEU A 295 8.63 7.15 -3.02
N ARG A 296 9.74 6.46 -2.73
CA ARG A 296 10.34 5.44 -3.60
C ARG A 296 9.71 4.05 -3.41
N ALA A 297 8.39 3.97 -3.55
CA ALA A 297 7.65 2.72 -3.38
C ALA A 297 7.73 1.82 -4.65
N PRO A 298 7.75 0.48 -4.52
CA PRO A 298 7.77 -0.45 -5.65
C PRO A 298 6.70 -0.21 -6.71
N ILE A 299 5.46 0.09 -6.30
CA ILE A 299 4.35 0.37 -7.22
C ILE A 299 4.59 1.63 -8.06
N VAL A 300 5.18 2.68 -7.46
CA VAL A 300 5.49 3.94 -8.14
C VAL A 300 6.66 3.74 -9.11
N TRP A 301 7.69 2.98 -8.69
CA TRP A 301 8.78 2.58 -9.58
C TRP A 301 8.24 1.81 -10.79
N PHE A 302 7.41 0.80 -10.55
CA PHE A 302 6.84 -0.01 -11.63
C PHE A 302 5.96 0.84 -12.56
N GLY A 303 5.14 1.75 -12.02
CA GLY A 303 4.35 2.68 -12.84
C GLY A 303 5.21 3.55 -13.76
N LYS A 304 6.32 4.09 -13.25
CA LYS A 304 7.27 4.88 -14.07
C LYS A 304 7.96 4.03 -15.13
N PHE A 305 8.40 2.83 -14.75
CA PHE A 305 9.02 1.88 -15.67
C PHE A 305 8.05 1.45 -16.78
N ALA A 306 6.79 1.18 -16.42
CA ALA A 306 5.71 0.87 -17.34
C ALA A 306 5.39 2.04 -18.28
N ALA A 307 5.39 3.28 -17.77
CA ALA A 307 5.21 4.47 -18.60
C ALA A 307 6.32 4.61 -19.66
N MET A 308 7.59 4.41 -19.27
CA MET A 308 8.71 4.41 -20.23
C MET A 308 8.59 3.29 -21.28
N ALA A 309 8.18 2.09 -20.86
CA ALA A 309 7.95 0.97 -21.77
C ALA A 309 6.88 1.29 -22.82
N LYS A 310 5.77 1.91 -22.40
CA LYS A 310 4.69 2.34 -23.31
C LYS A 310 5.11 3.42 -24.32
N ARG A 311 6.18 4.17 -24.04
CA ARG A 311 6.80 5.11 -25.00
C ARG A 311 7.83 4.45 -25.92
N GLY A 312 8.21 3.19 -25.66
CA GLY A 312 9.34 2.55 -26.31
C GLY A 312 10.70 3.13 -25.88
N ASP A 313 10.79 3.76 -24.70
CA ASP A 313 11.98 4.48 -24.24
C ASP A 313 12.96 3.57 -23.50
N GLY A 314 13.50 2.59 -24.23
CA GLY A 314 14.47 1.61 -23.72
C GLY A 314 15.71 2.24 -23.06
N PRO A 315 16.31 3.31 -23.59
CA PRO A 315 17.44 3.99 -22.94
C PRO A 315 17.07 4.58 -21.57
N ALA A 316 15.92 5.25 -21.43
CA ALA A 316 15.48 5.77 -20.13
C ALA A 316 15.20 4.63 -19.13
N MET A 317 14.59 3.53 -19.60
CA MET A 317 14.37 2.35 -18.77
C MET A 317 15.67 1.80 -18.21
N LYS A 318 16.72 1.66 -19.04
CA LYS A 318 18.03 1.15 -18.62
C LYS A 318 18.66 2.01 -17.52
N VAL A 319 18.55 3.33 -17.62
CA VAL A 319 19.02 4.26 -16.58
C VAL A 319 18.19 4.13 -15.31
N PHE A 320 16.87 3.99 -15.43
CA PHE A 320 15.96 3.93 -14.29
C PHE A 320 16.07 2.63 -13.47
N LEU A 321 16.72 1.60 -14.00
CA LEU A 321 17.02 0.36 -13.27
C LEU A 321 17.96 0.59 -12.08
N ASP A 322 18.80 1.64 -12.10
CA ASP A 322 19.66 1.98 -10.96
C ASP A 322 18.86 2.31 -9.69
N ASP A 323 17.58 2.67 -9.84
CA ASP A 323 16.64 2.98 -8.76
C ASP A 323 15.71 1.80 -8.40
N LEU A 324 15.93 0.59 -8.94
CA LEU A 324 15.08 -0.59 -8.71
C LEU A 324 15.02 -0.95 -7.21
N PRO A 325 13.83 -0.94 -6.57
CA PRO A 325 13.72 -1.13 -5.12
C PRO A 325 13.60 -2.59 -4.68
N PHE A 326 13.68 -3.56 -5.60
CA PHE A 326 13.52 -4.99 -5.33
C PHE A 326 14.46 -5.85 -6.18
N GLY A 327 14.55 -7.15 -5.89
CA GLY A 327 15.43 -8.07 -6.60
C GLY A 327 15.02 -8.36 -8.06
N ASN A 328 15.74 -9.26 -8.72
CA ASN A 328 15.52 -9.71 -10.11
C ASN A 328 15.79 -8.65 -11.19
N GLU A 329 16.79 -7.78 -11.02
CA GLU A 329 17.16 -6.74 -11.99
C GLU A 329 17.40 -7.25 -13.43
N GLU A 330 17.94 -8.46 -13.57
CA GLU A 330 18.34 -9.03 -14.86
C GLU A 330 17.17 -9.14 -15.86
N VAL A 331 15.98 -9.54 -15.43
CA VAL A 331 14.83 -9.66 -16.35
C VAL A 331 14.33 -8.30 -16.80
N PHE A 332 14.33 -7.30 -15.91
CA PHE A 332 13.95 -5.93 -16.25
C PHE A 332 14.96 -5.31 -17.22
N ARG A 333 16.26 -5.59 -17.03
CA ARG A 333 17.33 -5.18 -17.96
C ARG A 333 17.16 -5.81 -19.34
N ARG A 334 16.84 -7.10 -19.40
CA ARG A 334 16.55 -7.79 -20.67
C ARG A 334 15.30 -7.25 -21.35
N PHE A 335 14.26 -6.92 -20.58
CA PHE A 335 13.06 -6.29 -21.11
C PHE A 335 13.35 -4.92 -21.71
N ALA A 336 14.07 -4.05 -20.98
CA ALA A 336 14.48 -2.74 -21.48
C ALA A 336 15.37 -2.85 -22.74
N ALA A 337 16.22 -3.86 -22.83
CA ALA A 337 17.01 -4.13 -24.04
C ALA A 337 16.14 -4.62 -25.22
N ALA A 338 15.11 -5.44 -24.96
CA ALA A 338 14.20 -5.90 -26.00
C ALA A 338 13.36 -4.74 -26.57
N ILE A 339 12.89 -3.83 -25.70
CA ILE A 339 12.20 -2.59 -26.08
C ILE A 339 13.12 -1.67 -26.90
N ASP A 340 14.39 -1.51 -26.50
CA ASP A 340 15.36 -0.66 -27.21
C ASP A 340 15.77 -1.23 -28.59
N GLU A 341 15.97 -2.55 -28.68
CA GLU A 341 16.37 -3.21 -29.94
C GLU A 341 15.19 -3.34 -30.92
N ASP A 342 13.97 -3.50 -30.41
CA ASP A 342 12.71 -3.66 -31.13
C ASP A 342 12.82 -4.56 -32.39
N SER A 343 13.32 -5.79 -32.21
CA SER A 343 13.51 -6.74 -33.30
C SER A 343 12.81 -8.06 -33.00
N PRO A 344 12.36 -8.83 -34.00
CA PRO A 344 11.80 -10.17 -33.77
C PRO A 344 12.74 -11.07 -32.96
N THR A 345 14.04 -10.98 -33.23
CA THR A 345 15.06 -11.76 -32.52
C THR A 345 15.22 -11.33 -31.06
N SER A 346 15.13 -10.03 -30.75
CA SER A 346 15.20 -9.54 -29.36
C SER A 346 13.97 -10.00 -28.57
N ARG A 347 12.78 -9.93 -29.18
CA ARG A 347 11.50 -10.37 -28.62
C ARG A 347 11.50 -11.88 -28.33
N GLU A 348 11.96 -12.70 -29.27
CA GLU A 348 12.09 -14.16 -29.08
C GLU A 348 13.09 -14.53 -27.97
N ARG A 349 14.25 -13.86 -27.96
CA ARG A 349 15.28 -14.04 -26.91
C ARG A 349 14.73 -13.68 -25.53
N PHE A 350 13.93 -12.62 -25.44
CA PHE A 350 13.29 -12.21 -24.21
C PHE A 350 12.20 -13.20 -23.76
N ALA A 351 11.33 -13.67 -24.67
CA ALA A 351 10.35 -14.72 -24.34
C ALA A 351 11.01 -16.00 -23.80
N ALA A 352 12.14 -16.40 -24.36
CA ALA A 352 12.91 -17.54 -23.85
C ALA A 352 13.43 -17.29 -22.43
N ALA A 353 13.91 -16.07 -22.14
CA ALA A 353 14.34 -15.68 -20.80
C ALA A 353 13.18 -15.70 -19.79
N VAL A 354 12.02 -15.16 -20.14
CA VAL A 354 10.81 -15.19 -19.29
C VAL A 354 10.40 -16.63 -18.96
N ARG A 355 10.42 -17.54 -19.94
CA ARG A 355 10.07 -18.95 -19.72
C ARG A 355 11.03 -19.67 -18.77
N ALA A 356 12.30 -19.29 -18.81
CA ALA A 356 13.37 -19.87 -17.99
C ALA A 356 13.37 -19.34 -16.54
N ASP A 357 12.87 -18.13 -16.32
CA ASP A 357 12.80 -17.51 -15.00
C ASP A 357 11.55 -17.95 -14.22
N LYS A 358 11.72 -18.94 -13.35
CA LYS A 358 10.65 -19.47 -12.49
C LYS A 358 10.35 -18.59 -11.28
N ALA A 359 11.20 -17.61 -10.98
CA ALA A 359 11.00 -16.69 -9.87
C ALA A 359 10.24 -15.43 -10.28
N LEU A 360 10.07 -15.19 -11.59
CA LEU A 360 9.33 -14.07 -12.13
C LEU A 360 7.83 -14.21 -11.84
N PRO A 361 7.19 -13.24 -11.18
CA PRO A 361 5.74 -13.26 -10.98
C PRO A 361 4.98 -13.37 -12.32
N PRO A 362 3.97 -14.25 -12.43
CA PRO A 362 3.25 -14.48 -13.69
C PRO A 362 2.64 -13.22 -14.31
N TRP A 363 2.15 -12.29 -13.47
CA TRP A 363 1.59 -11.03 -13.96
C TRP A 363 2.65 -10.10 -14.59
N ILE A 364 3.91 -10.11 -14.08
CA ILE A 364 5.02 -9.35 -14.68
C ILE A 364 5.42 -9.98 -16.00
N ALA A 365 5.55 -11.31 -16.03
CA ALA A 365 5.82 -12.08 -17.25
C ALA A 365 4.77 -11.79 -18.33
N TYR A 366 3.49 -11.86 -17.97
CA TYR A 366 2.38 -11.51 -18.86
C TYR A 366 2.50 -10.08 -19.38
N TYR A 367 2.69 -9.11 -18.47
CA TYR A 367 2.82 -7.69 -18.82
C TYR A 367 3.95 -7.46 -19.83
N PHE A 368 5.16 -7.96 -19.56
CA PHE A 368 6.30 -7.78 -20.46
C PHE A 368 6.10 -8.44 -21.82
N LEU A 369 5.51 -9.63 -21.86
CA LEU A 369 5.22 -10.30 -23.13
C LEU A 369 4.17 -9.52 -23.95
N GLN A 370 3.14 -8.98 -23.31
CA GLN A 370 2.14 -8.13 -23.97
C GLN A 370 2.72 -6.82 -24.50
N GLU A 371 3.60 -6.14 -23.76
CA GLU A 371 4.27 -4.91 -24.23
C GLU A 371 5.23 -5.16 -25.41
N LEU A 372 5.55 -6.42 -25.73
CA LEU A 372 6.35 -6.83 -26.89
C LEU A 372 5.52 -7.52 -28.00
N ASP A 373 4.19 -7.47 -27.90
CA ASP A 373 3.23 -8.12 -28.80
C ASP A 373 3.37 -9.66 -28.86
N LEU A 374 3.87 -10.29 -27.80
CA LEU A 374 4.06 -11.74 -27.69
C LEU A 374 2.83 -12.40 -27.05
N THR A 375 1.68 -12.19 -27.70
CA THR A 375 0.35 -12.52 -27.14
C THR A 375 0.17 -13.99 -26.81
N ASP A 376 0.62 -14.90 -27.68
CA ASP A 376 0.47 -16.33 -27.44
C ASP A 376 1.26 -16.82 -26.23
N GLN A 377 2.50 -16.32 -26.08
CA GLN A 377 3.36 -16.63 -24.95
C GLN A 377 2.78 -16.05 -23.65
N ALA A 378 2.26 -14.82 -23.71
CA ALA A 378 1.60 -14.20 -22.56
C ALA A 378 0.37 -15.01 -22.11
N LEU A 379 -0.50 -15.41 -23.04
CA LEU A 379 -1.67 -16.24 -22.73
C LEU A 379 -1.27 -17.58 -22.11
N THR A 380 -0.18 -18.20 -22.54
CA THR A 380 0.32 -19.45 -21.92
C THR A 380 0.71 -19.23 -20.45
N ILE A 381 1.38 -18.12 -20.12
CA ILE A 381 1.69 -17.78 -18.73
C ILE A 381 0.40 -17.58 -17.92
N ALA A 382 -0.59 -16.85 -18.47
CA ALA A 382 -1.84 -16.59 -17.77
C ALA A 382 -2.67 -17.86 -17.54
N GLU A 383 -2.73 -18.78 -18.51
CA GLU A 383 -3.41 -20.07 -18.37
C GLU A 383 -2.82 -20.93 -17.24
N GLU A 384 -1.48 -21.04 -17.18
CA GLU A 384 -0.79 -21.80 -16.14
C GLU A 384 -1.00 -21.20 -14.75
N ALA A 385 -0.90 -19.87 -14.65
CA ALA A 385 -1.07 -19.16 -13.38
C ALA A 385 -2.54 -19.12 -12.91
N ALA A 386 -3.52 -19.03 -13.82
CA ALA A 386 -4.93 -19.12 -13.47
C ALA A 386 -5.28 -20.49 -12.87
N ARG A 387 -4.85 -21.58 -13.52
CA ARG A 387 -5.09 -22.96 -13.03
C ARG A 387 -4.47 -23.22 -11.66
N SER A 388 -3.27 -22.70 -11.41
CA SER A 388 -2.57 -22.87 -10.14
C SER A 388 -3.04 -21.92 -9.04
N GLY A 389 -3.89 -20.93 -9.36
CA GLY A 389 -4.30 -19.89 -8.41
C GLY A 389 -3.20 -18.86 -8.10
N ALA A 390 -2.13 -18.82 -8.90
CA ALA A 390 -0.97 -17.94 -8.73
C ALA A 390 -1.07 -16.64 -9.56
N PHE A 391 -2.27 -16.24 -9.98
CA PHE A 391 -2.52 -15.01 -10.74
C PHE A 391 -3.22 -13.96 -9.86
N ASP A 392 -2.46 -13.36 -8.95
CA ASP A 392 -2.91 -12.40 -7.93
C ASP A 392 -3.19 -10.99 -8.48
N ASN A 393 -2.50 -10.58 -9.55
CA ASN A 393 -2.62 -9.24 -10.14
C ASN A 393 -3.24 -9.27 -11.55
N SER A 394 -4.53 -9.66 -11.63
CA SER A 394 -5.28 -9.82 -12.88
C SER A 394 -5.53 -8.54 -13.66
N VAL A 395 -5.28 -7.35 -13.10
CA VAL A 395 -5.45 -6.07 -13.83
C VAL A 395 -4.68 -6.01 -15.15
N VAL A 396 -3.54 -6.71 -15.26
CA VAL A 396 -2.73 -6.74 -16.49
C VAL A 396 -3.46 -7.35 -17.69
N LEU A 397 -4.44 -8.22 -17.45
CA LEU A 397 -5.29 -8.84 -18.47
C LEU A 397 -6.19 -7.82 -19.20
N PHE A 398 -6.45 -6.69 -18.55
CA PHE A 398 -7.36 -5.66 -19.06
C PHE A 398 -6.65 -4.46 -19.68
N GLN A 399 -5.31 -4.49 -19.77
CA GLN A 399 -4.55 -3.38 -20.36
C GLN A 399 -5.02 -3.08 -21.79
N PRO A 400 -5.04 -1.81 -22.23
CA PRO A 400 -5.54 -1.45 -23.56
C PRO A 400 -4.88 -2.22 -24.72
N ASN A 401 -3.58 -2.50 -24.63
CA ASN A 401 -2.82 -3.28 -25.62
C ASN A 401 -3.14 -4.78 -25.61
N ALA A 402 -3.79 -5.31 -24.56
CA ALA A 402 -4.15 -6.73 -24.49
C ALA A 402 -5.46 -7.08 -25.24
N LYS A 403 -5.94 -6.20 -26.13
CA LYS A 403 -7.18 -6.42 -26.90
C LYS A 403 -7.14 -7.70 -27.74
N ASP A 404 -6.01 -7.98 -28.37
CA ASP A 404 -5.84 -9.19 -29.18
C ASP A 404 -5.94 -10.45 -28.31
N ALA A 405 -5.34 -10.43 -27.12
CA ALA A 405 -5.48 -11.51 -26.14
C ALA A 405 -6.95 -11.71 -25.75
N ARG A 406 -7.67 -10.63 -25.41
CA ARG A 406 -9.09 -10.66 -25.01
C ARG A 406 -10.05 -11.14 -26.09
N SER A 407 -9.65 -11.04 -27.35
CA SER A 407 -10.45 -11.52 -28.48
C SER A 407 -10.51 -13.05 -28.61
N THR A 408 -9.68 -13.79 -27.85
CA THR A 408 -9.52 -15.24 -27.96
C THR A 408 -10.43 -16.04 -27.00
N GLU A 409 -10.70 -17.30 -27.35
CA GLU A 409 -11.34 -18.26 -26.43
C GLU A 409 -10.43 -18.56 -25.22
N ARG A 410 -9.11 -18.55 -25.42
CA ARG A 410 -8.10 -18.74 -24.36
C ARG A 410 -8.28 -17.73 -23.22
N PHE A 411 -8.52 -16.46 -23.56
CA PHE A 411 -8.81 -15.44 -22.57
C PHE A 411 -10.11 -15.71 -21.80
N ALA A 412 -11.16 -16.14 -22.51
CA ALA A 412 -12.42 -16.47 -21.86
C ALA A 412 -12.27 -17.65 -20.89
N ASP A 413 -11.44 -18.64 -21.22
CA ASP A 413 -11.09 -19.75 -20.33
C ASP A 413 -10.28 -19.28 -19.11
N ILE A 414 -9.30 -18.39 -19.31
CA ILE A 414 -8.56 -17.75 -18.20
C ILE A 414 -9.53 -17.02 -17.25
N ALA A 415 -10.43 -16.20 -17.79
CA ALA A 415 -11.39 -15.45 -16.99
C ALA A 415 -12.37 -16.34 -16.22
N GLU A 416 -12.82 -17.45 -16.82
CA GLU A 416 -13.65 -18.46 -16.15
C GLU A 416 -12.87 -19.13 -15.01
N GLU A 417 -11.63 -19.56 -15.29
CA GLU A 417 -10.77 -20.21 -14.30
C GLU A 417 -10.48 -19.28 -13.12
N LEU A 418 -10.34 -17.97 -13.34
CA LEU A 418 -10.17 -16.97 -12.28
C LEU A 418 -11.47 -16.67 -11.50
N GLY A 419 -12.62 -17.23 -11.89
CA GLY A 419 -13.93 -16.96 -11.26
C GLY A 419 -14.53 -15.60 -11.65
N LEU A 420 -13.99 -14.94 -12.68
CA LEU A 420 -14.46 -13.62 -13.10
C LEU A 420 -15.75 -13.70 -13.90
N VAL A 421 -15.95 -14.73 -14.71
CA VAL A 421 -17.16 -14.87 -15.54
C VAL A 421 -18.41 -15.05 -14.67
N SER A 422 -18.35 -15.89 -13.64
CA SER A 422 -19.45 -16.05 -12.68
C SER A 422 -19.76 -14.74 -11.96
N TYR A 423 -18.72 -14.04 -11.52
CA TYR A 423 -18.86 -12.73 -10.88
C TYR A 423 -19.53 -11.69 -11.79
N TRP A 424 -19.10 -11.58 -13.05
CA TRP A 424 -19.68 -10.64 -14.00
C TRP A 424 -21.13 -10.97 -14.36
N ARG A 425 -21.53 -12.24 -14.36
CA ARG A 425 -22.94 -12.64 -14.55
C ARG A 425 -23.83 -12.13 -13.41
N GLU A 426 -23.36 -12.21 -12.16
CA GLU A 426 -24.12 -11.76 -10.99
C GLU A 426 -24.11 -10.23 -10.87
N ARG A 427 -22.94 -9.61 -11.03
CA ARG A 427 -22.71 -8.20 -10.72
C ARG A 427 -23.00 -7.25 -11.87
N GLY A 428 -22.82 -7.71 -13.11
CA GLY A 428 -22.85 -6.90 -14.33
C GLY A 428 -21.55 -7.00 -15.12
N VAL A 429 -21.64 -6.63 -16.40
CA VAL A 429 -20.55 -6.78 -17.37
C VAL A 429 -19.39 -5.82 -17.10
N PRO A 430 -18.13 -6.25 -17.32
CA PRO A 430 -16.95 -5.40 -17.14
C PRO A 430 -16.85 -4.31 -18.21
N SER A 431 -16.06 -3.27 -17.92
CA SER A 431 -15.91 -2.09 -18.78
C SER A 431 -15.49 -2.46 -20.21
N ILE A 432 -14.63 -3.49 -20.36
CA ILE A 432 -14.18 -3.98 -21.67
C ILE A 432 -15.33 -4.44 -22.57
N CYS A 433 -16.42 -4.97 -22.01
CA CYS A 433 -17.56 -5.46 -22.79
C CYS A 433 -18.42 -4.34 -23.38
N LYS A 434 -18.17 -3.06 -23.05
CA LYS A 434 -18.86 -1.95 -23.72
C LYS A 434 -18.45 -1.84 -25.19
N GLU A 435 -17.16 -2.01 -25.46
CA GLU A 435 -16.54 -1.90 -26.79
C GLU A 435 -16.29 -3.27 -27.44
N GLU A 436 -16.03 -4.30 -26.63
CA GLU A 436 -15.62 -5.63 -27.08
C GLU A 436 -16.76 -6.68 -27.02
N ARG A 437 -18.02 -6.26 -27.20
CA ARG A 437 -19.24 -7.10 -27.01
C ARG A 437 -19.24 -8.45 -27.72
N LYS A 438 -18.54 -8.57 -28.84
CA LYS A 438 -18.51 -9.80 -29.67
C LYS A 438 -17.42 -10.79 -29.27
N THR A 439 -16.55 -10.43 -28.33
CA THR A 439 -15.49 -11.33 -27.86
C THR A 439 -16.09 -12.56 -27.18
N PRO A 440 -15.38 -13.71 -27.20
CA PRO A 440 -15.83 -14.92 -26.52
C PRO A 440 -16.24 -14.71 -25.07
N VAL A 441 -15.43 -13.97 -24.30
CA VAL A 441 -15.70 -13.71 -22.87
C VAL A 441 -17.02 -12.95 -22.66
N CYS A 442 -17.28 -11.89 -23.44
CA CYS A 442 -18.51 -11.11 -23.30
C CYS A 442 -19.76 -11.89 -23.74
N ARG A 443 -19.62 -12.79 -24.73
CA ARG A 443 -20.70 -13.72 -25.11
C ARG A 443 -21.01 -14.71 -23.99
N ARG A 444 -19.99 -15.34 -23.38
CA ARG A 444 -20.18 -16.27 -22.25
C ARG A 444 -20.91 -15.64 -21.08
N ILE A 445 -20.61 -14.38 -20.75
CA ILE A 445 -21.34 -13.65 -19.69
C ILE A 445 -22.82 -13.46 -20.06
N SER A 446 -23.13 -13.24 -21.34
CA SER A 446 -24.50 -12.96 -21.80
C SER A 446 -25.36 -14.23 -22.00
N GLU A 447 -24.72 -15.39 -22.19
CA GLU A 447 -25.37 -16.66 -22.56
C GLU A 447 -25.72 -17.56 -21.37
N GLY A 448 -25.16 -17.30 -20.19
CA GLY A 448 -25.41 -18.06 -18.95
C GLY A 448 -26.10 -17.21 -17.92
#